data_AF-H1CXE1-F1
#
_entry.id   AF-H1CXE1-F1
#
_cell.length_a   1.000
_cell.length_b   1.000
_cell.length_c   1.000
_cell.angle_alpha   90.00
_cell.angle_beta   90.00
_cell.angle_gamma   90.00
#
_symmetry.space_group_name_H-M   'P 1'
#
loop_
_entity.id
_entity.type
_entity.pdbx_description
1 polymer ?
#
loop_
_entity_poly.entity_id
_entity_poly.type
_entity_poly.pdbx_seq_one_letter_code
_entity_poly.pdbx_strand_id
1 'polypeptide(L)'
;MGKEDKLEQERAERRQKFLDWDIEKELPSDIEGYKLKPLDRQEGRIYFAFCWENEKNGWQVRALFDEETMDYMVKSDLRMMILTEIELITGDFEEFKRNMKLLTPRYIARELVHRENVSVLVRGKGFMVWDYSQFFPPVIGHYERIIEPSRPLLGLNGSYIIASYECREKETGILFFYNVYRDEYYGELRAKGIPGIIHQYDAKTIQDLEKTIKAHLEKDLSELYEHPEIPD
;
A
#
# COMPACT_ATOMS: atom_id res chain seq x y z
N MET A 1 -28.61 16.06 -27.82
CA MET A 1 -27.53 15.42 -27.05
C MET A 1 -28.13 14.91 -25.75
N GLY A 2 -28.14 13.59 -25.57
CA GLY A 2 -28.69 12.92 -24.39
C GLY A 2 -27.91 13.27 -23.12
N LYS A 3 -28.44 12.89 -21.95
CA LYS A 3 -27.70 13.02 -20.68
C LYS A 3 -26.47 12.12 -20.64
N GLU A 4 -26.54 10.97 -21.30
CA GLU A 4 -25.46 9.98 -21.38
C GLU A 4 -24.30 10.49 -22.24
N ASP A 5 -24.59 11.00 -23.44
CA ASP A 5 -23.59 11.67 -24.31
C ASP A 5 -22.83 12.79 -23.59
N LYS A 6 -23.51 13.56 -22.74
CA LYS A 6 -22.89 14.65 -21.95
C LYS A 6 -21.93 14.13 -20.91
N LEU A 7 -22.26 13.02 -20.25
CA LEU A 7 -21.43 12.44 -19.20
C LEU A 7 -20.19 11.78 -19.78
N GLU A 8 -20.33 11.07 -20.91
CA GLU A 8 -19.19 10.51 -21.65
C GLU A 8 -18.24 11.61 -22.12
N GLN A 9 -18.79 12.72 -22.65
CA GLN A 9 -17.99 13.87 -23.03
C GLN A 9 -17.24 14.47 -21.83
N GLU A 10 -17.90 14.64 -20.68
CA GLU A 10 -17.24 15.18 -19.48
C GLU A 10 -16.10 14.26 -18.99
N ARG A 11 -16.31 12.95 -18.99
CA ARG A 11 -15.26 11.97 -18.65
C ARG A 11 -14.06 12.07 -19.59
N ALA A 12 -14.32 12.14 -20.89
CA ALA A 12 -13.27 12.30 -21.89
C ALA A 12 -12.49 13.61 -21.70
N GLU A 13 -13.19 14.73 -21.45
CA GLU A 13 -12.56 16.02 -21.18
C GLU A 13 -11.69 16.00 -19.92
N ARG A 14 -12.15 15.35 -18.84
CA ARG A 14 -11.36 15.20 -17.61
C ARG A 14 -10.13 14.31 -17.80
N ARG A 15 -10.27 13.20 -18.51
CA ARG A 15 -9.14 12.35 -18.88
C ARG A 15 -8.14 13.11 -19.75
N GLN A 16 -8.62 13.92 -20.70
CA GLN A 16 -7.76 14.71 -21.58
C GLN A 16 -6.88 15.70 -20.79
N LYS A 17 -7.39 16.28 -19.69
CA LYS A 17 -6.58 17.15 -18.81
C LYS A 17 -5.33 16.46 -18.28
N PHE A 18 -5.38 15.16 -17.99
CA PHE A 18 -4.18 14.39 -17.61
C PHE A 18 -3.20 14.25 -18.77
N LEU A 19 -3.70 13.92 -19.96
CA LEU A 19 -2.87 13.74 -21.16
C LEU A 19 -2.18 15.04 -21.59
N ASP A 20 -2.84 16.18 -21.40
CA ASP A 20 -2.32 17.50 -21.74
C ASP A 20 -1.35 18.05 -20.67
N TRP A 21 -1.22 17.38 -19.52
CA TRP A 21 -0.36 17.85 -18.44
C TRP A 21 1.10 17.42 -18.67
N ASP A 22 1.98 18.40 -18.86
CA ASP A 22 3.43 18.22 -18.91
C ASP A 22 4.02 17.88 -17.53
N ILE A 23 3.84 16.61 -17.12
CA ILE A 23 4.27 16.09 -15.83
C ILE A 23 5.79 16.10 -15.66
N GLU A 24 6.56 15.90 -16.73
CA GLU A 24 8.03 15.85 -16.66
C GLU A 24 8.62 17.22 -16.31
N LYS A 25 7.97 18.29 -16.77
CA LYS A 25 8.37 19.67 -16.45
C LYS A 25 7.82 20.14 -15.11
N GLU A 26 6.60 19.74 -14.74
CA GLU A 26 5.89 20.31 -13.60
C GLU A 26 6.05 19.52 -12.28
N LEU A 27 6.40 18.24 -12.35
CA LEU A 27 6.51 17.35 -11.19
C LEU A 27 7.97 16.90 -10.96
N PRO A 28 8.35 16.55 -9.72
CA PRO A 28 9.67 15.99 -9.46
C PRO A 28 9.82 14.62 -10.14
N SER A 29 10.90 14.45 -10.90
CA SER A 29 11.23 13.18 -11.55
C SER A 29 11.70 12.09 -10.59
N ASP A 30 12.11 12.48 -9.38
CA ASP A 30 12.55 11.60 -8.30
C ASP A 30 12.09 12.16 -6.95
N ILE A 31 11.49 11.30 -6.13
CA ILE A 31 11.19 11.55 -4.72
C ILE A 31 11.84 10.44 -3.90
N GLU A 32 13.10 10.65 -3.49
CA GLU A 32 13.86 9.75 -2.61
C GLU A 32 13.89 8.27 -3.09
N GLY A 33 14.07 8.06 -4.40
CA GLY A 33 14.13 6.74 -5.02
C GLY A 33 12.83 6.29 -5.67
N TYR A 34 11.74 7.04 -5.50
CA TYR A 34 10.50 6.88 -6.26
C TYR A 34 10.59 7.70 -7.55
N LYS A 35 10.72 7.02 -8.70
CA LYS A 35 10.94 7.63 -10.02
C LYS A 35 9.63 7.85 -10.75
N LEU A 36 9.42 9.05 -11.28
CA LEU A 36 8.24 9.38 -12.07
C LEU A 36 8.23 8.58 -13.39
N LYS A 37 7.11 7.94 -13.70
CA LYS A 37 6.90 7.17 -14.93
C LYS A 37 5.47 7.40 -15.47
N PRO A 38 5.29 7.53 -16.79
CA PRO A 38 3.96 7.48 -17.39
C PRO A 38 3.36 6.08 -17.22
N LEU A 39 2.04 6.00 -17.05
CA LEU A 39 1.29 4.75 -17.00
C LEU A 39 0.32 4.62 -18.18
N ASP A 40 -0.45 5.69 -18.44
CA ASP A 40 -1.49 5.78 -19.47
C ASP A 40 -2.27 4.47 -19.68
N ARG A 41 -3.01 4.05 -18.65
CA ARG A 41 -3.72 2.78 -18.62
C ARG A 41 -5.17 2.96 -18.16
N GLN A 42 -6.10 2.40 -18.92
CA GLN A 42 -7.50 2.26 -18.50
C GLN A 42 -7.74 0.87 -17.89
N GLU A 43 -8.30 0.81 -16.67
CA GLU A 43 -8.75 -0.41 -16.01
C GLU A 43 -10.21 -0.25 -15.58
N GLY A 44 -11.12 -0.75 -16.43
CA GLY A 44 -12.56 -0.52 -16.25
C GLY A 44 -12.88 0.97 -16.25
N ARG A 45 -13.43 1.47 -15.15
CA ARG A 45 -13.80 2.88 -14.96
C ARG A 45 -12.65 3.78 -14.48
N ILE A 46 -11.50 3.20 -14.14
CA ILE A 46 -10.38 3.93 -13.56
C ILE A 46 -9.33 4.15 -14.65
N TYR A 47 -8.96 5.42 -14.84
CA TYR A 47 -7.85 5.81 -15.70
C TYR A 47 -6.62 6.12 -14.85
N PHE A 48 -5.52 5.38 -15.02
CA PHE A 48 -4.23 5.64 -14.41
C PHE A 48 -3.34 6.45 -15.36
N ALA A 49 -2.97 7.66 -14.96
CA ALA A 49 -2.20 8.57 -15.82
C ALA A 49 -0.68 8.34 -15.70
N PHE A 50 -0.16 8.39 -14.47
CA PHE A 50 1.27 8.26 -14.17
C PHE A 50 1.49 7.82 -12.72
N CYS A 51 2.72 7.48 -12.36
CA CYS A 51 3.09 7.14 -11.00
C CYS A 51 4.51 7.55 -10.67
N TRP A 52 4.83 7.55 -9.37
CA TRP A 52 6.20 7.31 -8.95
C TRP A 52 6.38 5.87 -8.50
N GLU A 53 7.41 5.21 -9.03
CA GLU A 53 7.73 3.82 -8.73
C GLU A 53 9.07 3.69 -8.02
N ASN A 54 9.11 2.86 -6.97
CA ASN A 54 10.36 2.44 -6.35
C ASN A 54 10.76 1.06 -6.90
N GLU A 55 11.84 1.02 -7.68
CA GLU A 55 12.25 -0.20 -8.39
C GLU A 55 12.72 -1.32 -7.45
N LYS A 56 13.13 -1.01 -6.22
CA LYS A 56 13.62 -2.01 -5.27
C LYS A 56 12.48 -2.89 -4.74
N ASN A 57 11.38 -2.28 -4.30
CA ASN A 57 10.24 -2.99 -3.72
C ASN A 57 9.05 -3.15 -4.71
N GLY A 58 9.07 -2.42 -5.83
CA GLY A 58 7.99 -2.40 -6.81
C GLY A 58 6.76 -1.62 -6.36
N TRP A 59 6.86 -0.80 -5.30
CA TRP A 59 5.75 0.03 -4.83
C TRP A 59 5.54 1.22 -5.74
N GLN A 60 4.28 1.59 -5.95
CA GLN A 60 3.90 2.65 -6.86
C GLN A 60 2.92 3.62 -6.20
N VAL A 61 3.11 4.91 -6.42
CA VAL A 61 2.17 5.97 -6.03
C VAL A 61 1.56 6.53 -7.29
N ARG A 62 0.32 6.13 -7.59
CA ARG A 62 -0.37 6.32 -8.86
C ARG A 62 -1.35 7.48 -8.80
N ALA A 63 -1.26 8.38 -9.76
CA ALA A 63 -2.29 9.38 -10.03
C ALA A 63 -3.34 8.81 -10.99
N LEU A 64 -4.61 8.98 -10.66
CA LEU A 64 -5.72 8.41 -11.42
C LEU A 64 -6.94 9.32 -11.48
N PHE A 65 -7.85 9.00 -12.39
CA PHE A 65 -9.20 9.56 -12.50
C PHE A 65 -10.22 8.41 -12.40
N ASP A 66 -11.22 8.53 -11.51
CA ASP A 66 -12.34 7.58 -11.43
C ASP A 66 -13.55 8.17 -12.16
N GLU A 67 -13.98 7.54 -13.26
CA GLU A 67 -15.09 7.98 -14.10
C GLU A 67 -16.47 7.86 -13.42
N GLU A 68 -16.60 7.07 -12.34
CA GLU A 68 -17.84 6.98 -11.58
C GLU A 68 -18.01 8.17 -10.65
N THR A 69 -16.97 8.50 -9.87
CA THR A 69 -17.05 9.59 -8.88
C THR A 69 -16.68 10.95 -9.48
N MET A 70 -16.08 10.95 -10.68
CA MET A 70 -15.56 12.12 -11.36
C MET A 70 -14.41 12.81 -10.61
N ASP A 71 -13.69 12.08 -9.77
CA ASP A 71 -12.58 12.62 -8.97
C ASP A 71 -11.21 12.22 -9.53
N TYR A 72 -10.26 13.12 -9.36
CA TYR A 72 -8.83 12.83 -9.42
C TYR A 72 -8.36 12.34 -8.05
N MET A 73 -7.54 11.30 -8.04
CA MET A 73 -7.08 10.67 -6.80
C MET A 73 -5.62 10.25 -6.90
N VAL A 74 -5.03 9.99 -5.73
CA VAL A 74 -3.76 9.29 -5.59
C VAL A 74 -3.98 8.00 -4.80
N LYS A 75 -3.42 6.90 -5.31
CA LYS A 75 -3.38 5.61 -4.61
C LYS A 75 -1.96 5.07 -4.57
N SER A 76 -1.57 4.53 -3.42
CA SER A 76 -0.33 3.79 -3.26
C SER A 76 -0.61 2.30 -3.43
N ASP A 77 -0.12 1.72 -4.53
CA ASP A 77 -0.09 0.29 -4.74
C ASP A 77 1.21 -0.27 -4.13
N LEU A 78 1.04 -1.01 -3.03
CA LEU A 78 2.11 -1.68 -2.28
C LEU A 78 2.08 -3.19 -2.54
N ARG A 79 1.46 -3.60 -3.65
CA ARG A 79 1.29 -4.95 -4.21
C ARG A 79 0.31 -5.82 -3.44
N MET A 80 0.56 -6.02 -2.15
CA MET A 80 -0.35 -6.76 -1.27
C MET A 80 -1.50 -5.91 -0.73
N MET A 81 -1.40 -4.59 -0.88
CA MET A 81 -2.41 -3.64 -0.43
C MET A 81 -2.40 -2.38 -1.29
N ILE A 82 -3.57 -1.73 -1.34
CA ILE A 82 -3.74 -0.43 -1.97
C ILE A 82 -4.23 0.55 -0.91
N LEU A 83 -3.52 1.65 -0.75
CA LEU A 83 -3.90 2.76 0.12
C LEU A 83 -4.40 3.94 -0.73
N THR A 84 -5.49 4.56 -0.30
CA THR A 84 -6.00 5.78 -0.94
C THR A 84 -5.58 6.99 -0.13
N GLU A 85 -4.96 7.96 -0.79
CA GLU A 85 -4.57 9.21 -0.15
C GLU A 85 -5.75 10.18 -0.13
N ILE A 86 -6.48 10.16 0.97
CA ILE A 86 -7.74 10.89 1.12
C ILE A 86 -7.61 12.41 0.97
N GLU A 87 -6.46 12.98 1.34
CA GLU A 87 -6.17 14.42 1.17
C GLU A 87 -5.92 14.80 -0.30
N LEU A 88 -5.79 13.81 -1.18
CA LEU A 88 -5.52 13.96 -2.62
C LEU A 88 -6.71 13.59 -3.50
N ILE A 89 -7.93 13.53 -2.92
CA ILE A 89 -9.18 13.32 -3.65
C ILE A 89 -9.81 14.68 -3.96
N THR A 90 -9.97 15.02 -5.23
CA THR A 90 -10.68 16.25 -5.64
C THR A 90 -11.25 16.13 -7.05
N GLY A 91 -12.40 16.76 -7.29
CA GLY A 91 -12.98 16.94 -8.62
C GLY A 91 -12.40 18.12 -9.42
N ASP A 92 -11.56 18.97 -8.81
CA ASP A 92 -10.89 20.10 -9.47
C ASP A 92 -9.46 19.73 -9.88
N PHE A 93 -9.19 19.77 -11.19
CA PHE A 93 -7.89 19.40 -11.72
C PHE A 93 -6.76 20.39 -11.35
N GLU A 94 -7.05 21.68 -11.26
CA GLU A 94 -6.02 22.67 -10.88
C GLU A 94 -5.68 22.54 -9.39
N GLU A 95 -6.67 22.21 -8.56
CA GLU A 95 -6.42 21.82 -7.18
C GLU A 95 -5.60 20.53 -7.09
N PHE A 96 -5.96 19.52 -7.88
CA PHE A 96 -5.20 18.28 -7.96
C PHE A 96 -3.72 18.56 -8.31
N LYS A 97 -3.44 19.34 -9.37
CA LYS A 97 -2.08 19.73 -9.76
C LYS A 97 -1.31 20.41 -8.61
N ARG A 98 -1.95 21.30 -7.85
CA ARG A 98 -1.33 21.95 -6.68
C ARG A 98 -1.01 20.95 -5.59
N ASN A 99 -1.96 20.07 -5.25
CA ASN A 99 -1.79 19.07 -4.21
C ASN A 99 -0.73 18.03 -4.58
N MET A 100 -0.64 17.64 -5.86
CA MET A 100 0.41 16.75 -6.37
C MET A 100 1.81 17.31 -6.16
N LYS A 101 2.00 18.63 -6.28
CA LYS A 101 3.29 19.29 -6.05
C LYS A 101 3.63 19.45 -4.57
N LEU A 102 2.63 19.73 -3.74
CA LEU A 102 2.83 20.12 -2.35
C LEU A 102 2.76 18.94 -1.37
N LEU A 103 1.80 18.03 -1.57
CA LEU A 103 1.46 16.98 -0.62
C LEU A 103 2.09 15.64 -1.00
N THR A 104 2.04 15.24 -2.27
CA THR A 104 2.54 13.92 -2.68
C THR A 104 4.01 13.67 -2.33
N PRO A 105 4.96 14.61 -2.53
CA PRO A 105 6.34 14.40 -2.11
C PRO A 105 6.49 14.21 -0.60
N ARG A 106 5.73 14.98 0.20
CA ARG A 106 5.74 14.86 1.66
C ARG A 106 5.17 13.53 2.11
N TYR A 107 4.09 13.10 1.48
CA TYR A 107 3.48 11.80 1.72
C TYR A 107 4.45 10.66 1.42
N ILE A 108 5.07 10.63 0.23
CA ILE A 108 6.02 9.58 -0.15
C ILE A 108 7.20 9.52 0.82
N ALA A 109 7.80 10.68 1.10
CA ALA A 109 8.94 10.76 2.02
C ALA A 109 8.55 10.27 3.42
N ARG A 110 7.42 10.73 3.97
CA ARG A 110 7.03 10.42 5.35
C ARG A 110 6.50 8.99 5.51
N GLU A 111 5.59 8.57 4.65
CA GLU A 111 4.82 7.32 4.85
C GLU A 111 5.49 6.10 4.21
N LEU A 112 6.29 6.28 3.15
CA LEU A 112 6.85 5.15 2.38
C LEU A 112 8.37 5.03 2.52
N VAL A 113 9.09 6.15 2.67
CA VAL A 113 10.56 6.17 2.79
C VAL A 113 11.00 6.16 4.25
N HIS A 114 10.69 7.21 5.01
CA HIS A 114 11.14 7.41 6.39
C HIS A 114 10.23 6.74 7.43
N ARG A 115 9.92 5.46 7.17
CA ARG A 115 8.96 4.63 7.94
C ARG A 115 9.37 4.37 9.39
N GLU A 116 10.65 4.53 9.71
CA GLU A 116 11.16 4.50 11.08
C GLU A 116 10.63 5.67 11.95
N ASN A 117 10.16 6.76 11.32
CA ASN A 117 9.59 7.91 12.02
C ASN A 117 8.12 7.70 12.40
N VAL A 118 7.90 6.77 13.33
CA VAL A 118 6.56 6.44 13.81
C VAL A 118 5.97 7.51 14.73
N SER A 119 4.64 7.54 14.82
CA SER A 119 3.91 8.39 15.75
C SER A 119 4.37 8.18 17.20
N VAL A 120 4.33 9.25 18.00
CA VAL A 120 4.61 9.18 19.45
C VAL A 120 3.72 8.16 20.17
N LEU A 121 2.53 7.88 19.63
CA LEU A 121 1.59 6.91 20.19
C LEU A 121 2.11 5.46 20.19
N VAL A 122 2.99 5.12 19.25
CA VAL A 122 3.57 3.77 19.12
C VAL A 122 5.05 3.73 19.46
N ARG A 123 5.67 4.90 19.69
CA ARG A 123 7.04 4.98 20.14
C ARG A 123 7.17 4.26 21.49
N GLY A 124 8.02 3.22 21.52
CA GLY A 124 8.23 2.39 22.71
C GLY A 124 7.25 1.22 22.88
N LYS A 125 6.34 0.98 21.92
CA LYS A 125 5.56 -0.26 21.89
C LYS A 125 6.46 -1.46 21.59
N GLY A 126 6.03 -2.64 22.04
CA GLY A 126 6.85 -3.85 22.05
C GLY A 126 7.53 -4.14 20.71
N PHE A 127 6.80 -4.03 19.60
CA PHE A 127 7.36 -4.29 18.27
C PHE A 127 8.49 -3.35 17.83
N MET A 128 8.59 -2.14 18.41
CA MET A 128 9.63 -1.16 18.08
C MET A 128 10.98 -1.44 18.76
N VAL A 129 10.98 -2.23 19.84
CA VAL A 129 12.17 -2.57 20.65
C VAL A 129 12.45 -4.07 20.65
N TRP A 130 11.76 -4.81 19.79
CA TRP A 130 11.81 -6.26 19.69
C TRP A 130 12.94 -6.71 18.76
N ASP A 131 13.74 -7.67 19.21
CA ASP A 131 14.64 -8.43 18.34
C ASP A 131 13.85 -9.48 17.55
N TYR A 132 13.26 -9.01 16.45
CA TYR A 132 12.42 -9.82 15.57
C TYR A 132 13.22 -10.76 14.66
N SER A 133 14.55 -10.66 14.62
CA SER A 133 15.38 -11.29 13.58
C SER A 133 15.19 -12.82 13.47
N GLN A 134 15.00 -13.48 14.61
CA GLN A 134 14.77 -14.93 14.69
C GLN A 134 13.33 -15.36 14.33
N PHE A 135 12.37 -14.41 14.31
CA PHE A 135 10.94 -14.67 14.08
C PHE A 135 10.51 -14.24 12.69
N PHE A 136 11.10 -13.17 12.19
CA PHE A 136 10.91 -12.68 10.85
C PHE A 136 12.25 -12.68 10.12
N PRO A 137 12.79 -13.82 9.65
CA PRO A 137 13.98 -13.82 8.79
C PRO A 137 13.74 -13.06 7.47
N PRO A 138 14.78 -12.68 6.71
CA PRO A 138 14.58 -11.99 5.44
C PRO A 138 13.82 -12.80 4.38
N VAL A 139 13.88 -14.14 4.44
CA VAL A 139 13.27 -15.07 3.48
C VAL A 139 12.70 -16.28 4.22
N ILE A 140 11.52 -16.74 3.82
CA ILE A 140 10.91 -18.01 4.23
C ILE A 140 10.39 -18.70 2.97
N GLY A 141 11.00 -19.83 2.59
CA GLY A 141 10.65 -20.52 1.34
C GLY A 141 10.71 -19.59 0.12
N HIS A 142 9.57 -19.41 -0.54
CA HIS A 142 9.40 -18.55 -1.73
C HIS A 142 9.01 -17.10 -1.41
N TYR A 143 8.97 -16.73 -0.13
CA TYR A 143 8.50 -15.42 0.31
C TYR A 143 9.66 -14.56 0.82
N GLU A 144 9.67 -13.31 0.38
CA GLU A 144 10.62 -12.29 0.83
C GLU A 144 9.96 -11.34 1.82
N ARG A 145 10.69 -10.95 2.86
CA ARG A 145 10.22 -9.95 3.82
C ARG A 145 10.29 -8.56 3.19
N ILE A 146 9.15 -7.89 3.03
CA ILE A 146 9.07 -6.56 2.38
C ILE A 146 8.88 -5.44 3.41
N ILE A 147 8.21 -5.72 4.52
CA ILE A 147 8.07 -4.81 5.66
C ILE A 147 8.69 -5.47 6.89
N GLU A 148 9.42 -4.68 7.68
CA GLU A 148 10.10 -5.13 8.89
C GLU A 148 9.70 -4.26 10.10
N PRO A 149 9.70 -4.80 11.33
CA PRO A 149 9.18 -4.08 12.50
C PRO A 149 9.88 -2.77 12.82
N SER A 150 11.16 -2.62 12.44
CA SER A 150 11.91 -1.37 12.60
C SER A 150 11.48 -0.25 11.64
N ARG A 151 10.75 -0.59 10.57
CA ARG A 151 10.27 0.33 9.53
C ARG A 151 8.82 -0.01 9.17
N PRO A 152 7.89 0.08 10.14
CA PRO A 152 6.51 -0.31 9.95
C PRO A 152 5.82 0.63 8.96
N LEU A 153 4.75 0.16 8.34
CA LEU A 153 3.93 0.99 7.47
C LEU A 153 2.67 1.43 8.21
N LEU A 154 2.34 2.72 8.17
CA LEU A 154 1.07 3.21 8.70
C LEU A 154 -0.08 2.71 7.81
N GLY A 155 -1.02 2.00 8.42
CA GLY A 155 -2.26 1.55 7.79
C GLY A 155 -3.46 2.36 8.24
N LEU A 156 -4.65 1.82 7.99
CA LEU A 156 -5.92 2.44 8.34
C LEU A 156 -6.34 2.12 9.79
N ASN A 157 -7.25 2.93 10.34
CA ASN A 157 -7.90 2.70 11.64
C ASN A 157 -6.91 2.48 12.79
N GLY A 158 -5.82 3.24 12.80
CA GLY A 158 -4.77 3.15 13.83
C GLY A 158 -3.97 1.86 13.80
N SER A 159 -3.93 1.17 12.65
CA SER A 159 -3.13 -0.03 12.48
C SER A 159 -1.78 0.30 11.85
N TYR A 160 -0.73 -0.38 12.29
CA TYR A 160 0.58 -0.39 11.64
C TYR A 160 0.81 -1.78 11.08
N ILE A 161 1.24 -1.88 9.83
CA ILE A 161 1.80 -3.14 9.31
C ILE A 161 3.23 -3.21 9.79
N ILE A 162 3.49 -4.13 10.71
CA ILE A 162 4.77 -4.27 11.39
C ILE A 162 5.68 -5.27 10.67
N ALA A 163 5.11 -6.21 9.92
CA ALA A 163 5.89 -7.10 9.06
C ALA A 163 5.03 -7.56 7.88
N SER A 164 5.68 -7.89 6.77
CA SER A 164 5.00 -8.57 5.68
C SER A 164 5.96 -9.47 4.91
N TYR A 165 5.41 -10.57 4.41
CA TYR A 165 6.06 -11.44 3.45
C TYR A 165 5.26 -11.49 2.17
N GLU A 166 5.98 -11.53 1.05
CA GLU A 166 5.40 -11.53 -0.28
C GLU A 166 6.05 -12.60 -1.17
N CYS A 167 5.21 -13.37 -1.85
CA CYS A 167 5.60 -14.18 -2.99
C CYS A 167 5.10 -13.51 -4.28
N ARG A 168 6.03 -12.87 -5.00
CA ARG A 168 5.70 -12.12 -6.23
C ARG A 168 5.14 -13.01 -7.34
N GLU A 169 5.65 -14.23 -7.43
CA GLU A 169 5.26 -15.20 -8.48
C GLU A 169 3.79 -15.61 -8.37
N LYS A 170 3.29 -15.78 -7.15
CA LYS A 170 1.93 -16.25 -6.86
C LYS A 170 0.95 -15.13 -6.52
N GLU A 171 1.46 -13.90 -6.37
CA GLU A 171 0.70 -12.76 -5.85
C GLU A 171 0.06 -13.08 -4.50
N THR A 172 0.81 -13.76 -3.63
CA THR A 172 0.37 -14.15 -2.29
C THR A 172 1.29 -13.55 -1.22
N GLY A 173 0.79 -13.48 0.01
CA GLY A 173 1.57 -12.98 1.13
C GLY A 173 0.84 -13.05 2.46
N ILE A 174 1.52 -12.57 3.48
CA ILE A 174 0.95 -12.36 4.82
C ILE A 174 1.37 -10.99 5.33
N LEU A 175 0.46 -10.30 5.99
CA LEU A 175 0.70 -9.05 6.69
C LEU A 175 0.49 -9.25 8.19
N PHE A 176 1.39 -8.69 8.98
CA PHE A 176 1.26 -8.62 10.43
C PHE A 176 1.01 -7.19 10.85
N PHE A 177 0.02 -7.01 11.71
CA PHE A 177 -0.44 -5.72 12.16
C PHE A 177 -0.24 -5.52 13.65
N TYR A 178 -0.14 -4.27 14.05
CA TYR A 178 -0.36 -3.80 15.42
C TYR A 178 -1.41 -2.70 15.40
N ASN A 179 -2.49 -2.84 16.16
CA ASN A 179 -3.52 -1.81 16.30
C ASN A 179 -3.32 -1.02 17.59
N VAL A 180 -3.18 0.31 17.47
CA VAL A 180 -2.94 1.21 18.61
C VAL A 180 -4.13 1.30 19.54
N TYR A 181 -5.35 1.26 19.00
CA TYR A 181 -6.57 1.45 19.80
C TYR A 181 -6.95 0.20 20.58
N ARG A 182 -6.69 -0.98 20.02
CA ARG A 182 -6.99 -2.27 20.67
C ARG A 182 -5.80 -2.87 21.42
N ASP A 183 -4.63 -2.26 21.26
CA ASP A 183 -3.34 -2.67 21.81
C ASP A 183 -3.08 -4.18 21.56
N GLU A 184 -3.17 -4.58 20.29
CA GLU A 184 -3.09 -5.98 19.88
C GLU A 184 -2.42 -6.16 18.54
N TYR A 185 -1.90 -7.37 18.34
CA TYR A 185 -1.31 -7.86 17.11
C TYR A 185 -2.26 -8.84 16.44
N TYR A 186 -2.22 -8.90 15.12
CA TYR A 186 -2.98 -9.88 14.33
C TYR A 186 -2.32 -10.08 12.96
N GLY A 187 -2.70 -11.15 12.27
CA GLY A 187 -2.23 -11.49 10.92
C GLY A 187 -3.35 -11.46 9.90
N GLU A 188 -2.99 -11.29 8.63
CA GLU A 188 -3.90 -11.40 7.50
C GLU A 188 -3.16 -12.04 6.32
N LEU A 189 -3.72 -13.13 5.77
CA LEU A 189 -3.22 -13.72 4.54
C LEU A 189 -3.76 -12.92 3.34
N ARG A 190 -3.02 -12.93 2.23
CA ARG A 190 -3.45 -12.33 0.97
C ARG A 190 -3.19 -13.29 -0.18
N ALA A 191 -4.15 -13.42 -1.07
CA ALA A 191 -3.95 -14.03 -2.38
C ALA A 191 -4.64 -13.18 -3.44
N LYS A 192 -3.89 -12.73 -4.46
CA LYS A 192 -4.41 -11.91 -5.58
C LYS A 192 -5.20 -10.68 -5.10
N GLY A 193 -4.72 -10.05 -4.04
CA GLY A 193 -5.35 -8.88 -3.39
C GLY A 193 -6.50 -9.20 -2.41
N ILE A 194 -7.00 -10.44 -2.37
CA ILE A 194 -8.11 -10.85 -1.49
C ILE A 194 -7.57 -11.11 -0.07
N PRO A 195 -8.12 -10.44 0.97
CA PRO A 195 -7.77 -10.70 2.37
C PRO A 195 -8.37 -12.01 2.88
N GLY A 196 -7.56 -12.78 3.61
CA GLY A 196 -7.96 -13.92 4.43
C GLY A 196 -7.73 -13.64 5.89
N ILE A 197 -8.80 -13.65 6.68
CA ILE A 197 -8.74 -13.44 8.13
C ILE A 197 -8.11 -14.67 8.78
N ILE A 198 -7.10 -14.45 9.63
CA ILE A 198 -6.40 -15.52 10.33
C ILE A 198 -6.19 -15.18 11.81
N HIS A 199 -7.01 -15.79 12.66
CA HIS A 199 -7.03 -15.50 14.10
C HIS A 199 -5.88 -16.12 14.89
N GLN A 200 -5.16 -17.09 14.33
CA GLN A 200 -4.09 -17.77 15.07
C GLN A 200 -2.89 -16.85 15.39
N TYR A 201 -2.79 -15.70 14.73
CA TYR A 201 -1.80 -14.68 15.02
C TYR A 201 -2.30 -13.57 15.95
N ASP A 202 -3.55 -13.66 16.43
CA ASP A 202 -4.10 -12.70 17.37
C ASP A 202 -3.34 -12.79 18.70
N ALA A 203 -2.73 -11.68 19.12
CA ALA A 203 -1.91 -11.64 20.31
C ALA A 203 -1.99 -10.28 21.02
N LYS A 204 -1.92 -10.28 22.35
CA LYS A 204 -1.83 -9.05 23.16
C LYS A 204 -0.39 -8.66 23.50
N THR A 205 0.54 -9.59 23.38
CA THR A 205 1.95 -9.38 23.72
C THR A 205 2.85 -9.87 22.59
N ILE A 206 4.07 -9.33 22.52
CA ILE A 206 5.08 -9.81 21.57
C ILE A 206 5.41 -11.27 21.85
N GLN A 207 5.50 -11.68 23.11
CA GLN A 207 5.82 -13.06 23.49
C GLN A 207 4.76 -14.06 23.02
N ASP A 208 3.49 -13.66 22.95
CA ASP A 208 2.44 -14.51 22.42
C ASP A 208 2.48 -14.54 20.88
N LEU A 209 2.72 -13.39 20.24
CA LEU A 209 2.94 -13.32 18.80
C LEU A 209 4.17 -14.16 18.36
N GLU A 210 5.24 -14.14 19.12
CA GLU A 210 6.45 -14.93 18.91
C GLU A 210 6.16 -16.45 18.90
N LYS A 211 5.30 -16.92 19.82
CA LYS A 211 4.90 -18.33 19.89
C LYS A 211 4.11 -18.72 18.66
N THR A 212 3.17 -17.89 18.22
CA THR A 212 2.30 -18.19 17.07
C THR A 212 3.10 -18.15 15.77
N ILE A 213 4.00 -17.17 15.61
CA ILE A 213 4.94 -17.13 14.48
C ILE A 213 5.79 -18.40 14.42
N LYS A 214 6.44 -18.79 15.53
CA LYS A 214 7.28 -20.00 15.57
C LYS A 214 6.50 -21.28 15.29
N ALA A 215 5.24 -21.34 15.69
CA ALA A 215 4.42 -22.53 15.52
C ALA A 215 3.84 -22.66 14.10
N HIS A 216 3.61 -21.54 13.40
CA HIS A 216 2.73 -21.55 12.24
C HIS A 216 3.27 -20.88 10.97
N LEU A 217 4.10 -19.83 11.06
CA LEU A 217 4.39 -18.97 9.91
C LEU A 217 4.96 -19.71 8.69
N GLU A 218 5.96 -20.55 8.90
CA GLU A 218 6.59 -21.29 7.81
C GLU A 218 5.61 -22.28 7.16
N LYS A 219 4.78 -22.95 7.97
CA LYS A 219 3.77 -23.88 7.50
C LYS A 219 2.69 -23.15 6.69
N ASP A 220 2.14 -22.06 7.21
CA ASP A 220 1.09 -21.30 6.54
C ASP A 220 1.57 -20.72 5.20
N LEU A 221 2.81 -20.21 5.15
CA LEU A 221 3.39 -19.71 3.90
C LEU A 221 3.61 -20.83 2.88
N SER A 222 4.05 -22.02 3.33
CA SER A 222 4.17 -23.19 2.46
C SER A 222 2.81 -23.61 1.90
N GLU A 223 1.79 -23.70 2.75
CA GLU A 223 0.42 -24.03 2.35
C GLU A 223 -0.13 -22.99 1.36
N LEU A 224 0.06 -21.69 1.62
CA LEU A 224 -0.37 -20.62 0.72
C LEU A 224 0.38 -20.64 -0.63
N TYR A 225 1.61 -21.13 -0.66
CA TYR A 225 2.35 -21.27 -1.93
C TYR A 225 1.82 -22.43 -2.77
N GLU A 226 1.53 -23.57 -2.12
CA GLU A 226 0.96 -24.76 -2.76
C GLU A 226 -0.50 -24.53 -3.18
N HIS A 227 -1.23 -23.74 -2.40
CA HIS A 227 -2.63 -23.40 -2.58
C HIS A 227 -2.82 -21.87 -2.52
N PRO A 228 -2.55 -21.15 -3.63
CA PRO A 228 -2.52 -19.68 -3.68
C PRO A 228 -3.93 -19.07 -3.77
N GLU A 229 -4.79 -19.49 -2.86
CA GLU A 229 -6.18 -19.07 -2.74
C GLU A 229 -6.51 -18.90 -1.26
N ILE A 230 -7.29 -17.88 -0.93
CA ILE A 230 -7.85 -17.72 0.40
C ILE A 230 -9.15 -18.54 0.44
N PRO A 231 -9.31 -19.50 1.37
CA PRO A 231 -10.57 -20.23 1.51
C PRO A 231 -11.71 -19.27 1.88
N ASP A 232 -12.88 -19.46 1.28
CA ASP A 232 -14.12 -18.76 1.63
C ASP A 232 -14.57 -18.99 3.09
#